data_AF-A0A5P3X8W6-F1
#
_entry.id   AF-A0A5P3X8W6-F1
#
_cell.length_a   1.000
_cell.length_b   1.000
_cell.length_c   1.000
_cell.angle_alpha   90.00
_cell.angle_beta   90.00
_cell.angle_gamma   90.00
#
_symmetry.space_group_name_H-M   'P 1'
#
loop_
_entity.id
_entity.type
_entity.pdbx_description
1 polymer ?
#
loop_
_entity_poly.entity_id
_entity_poly.type
_entity_poly.pdbx_seq_one_letter_code
_entity_poly.pdbx_strand_id
1 'polypeptide(L)'
;MKKSELLKLIENIEEDVDLIEIKEVKSWLDSEKDKHSQKSIKTALENFKKNDMQKLIDAELLKRNPAKTPEQLKIEELEAKFVAIEKEKNRAEMTAKFKDTLVEKNIPSKMIDFLLADDEEVTNANISLFEESMKSYIDKNVEDRVSNTSYTPPSGNSTGSSYEDLLNSADNMSTEQVMEMLNKF
;
A
#
# COMPACT_ATOMS: atom_id res chain seq x y z
N MET A 1 -18.99 -37.86 -85.06
CA MET A 1 -19.71 -38.51 -83.94
C MET A 1 -21.03 -39.03 -84.46
N LYS A 2 -21.35 -40.29 -84.15
CA LYS A 2 -22.65 -40.85 -84.55
C LYS A 2 -23.74 -40.27 -83.66
N LYS A 3 -24.95 -40.03 -84.20
CA LYS A 3 -26.11 -39.47 -83.46
C LYS A 3 -26.39 -40.19 -82.13
N SER A 4 -26.13 -41.50 -82.07
CA SER A 4 -26.30 -42.30 -80.85
C SER A 4 -25.28 -41.99 -79.75
N GLU A 5 -24.08 -41.53 -80.09
CA GLU A 5 -23.07 -41.15 -79.09
C GLU A 5 -23.39 -39.78 -78.49
N LEU A 6 -23.90 -38.85 -79.30
CA LEU A 6 -24.35 -37.54 -78.82
C LEU A 6 -25.57 -37.65 -77.89
N LEU A 7 -26.52 -38.53 -78.19
CA LEU A 7 -27.69 -38.79 -77.34
C LEU A 7 -27.29 -39.33 -75.96
N LYS A 8 -26.38 -40.32 -75.91
CA LYS A 8 -25.88 -40.86 -74.64
C LYS A 8 -25.10 -39.83 -73.82
N LEU A 9 -24.37 -38.95 -74.49
CA LEU A 9 -23.61 -37.90 -73.80
C LEU A 9 -24.55 -36.84 -73.20
N ILE A 10 -25.63 -36.48 -73.90
CA ILE A 10 -26.63 -35.54 -73.40
C ILE A 10 -27.38 -36.15 -72.20
N GLU A 11 -27.80 -37.41 -72.29
CA GLU A 11 -28.50 -38.13 -71.22
C GLU A 11 -27.63 -38.24 -69.95
N ASN A 12 -26.34 -38.55 -70.09
CA ASN A 12 -25.41 -38.58 -68.95
C ASN A 12 -25.20 -37.20 -68.31
N ILE A 13 -25.15 -36.13 -69.10
CA ILE A 13 -24.99 -34.76 -68.58
C ILE A 13 -26.24 -34.33 -67.81
N GLU A 14 -27.43 -34.67 -68.30
CA GLU A 14 -28.71 -34.33 -67.65
C GLU A 14 -28.87 -35.07 -66.31
N GLU A 15 -28.50 -36.36 -66.26
CA GLU A 15 -28.50 -37.16 -65.02
C GLU A 15 -27.46 -36.66 -63.99
N ASP A 16 -26.27 -36.25 -64.44
CA ASP A 16 -25.23 -35.69 -63.56
C ASP A 16 -25.61 -34.31 -62.99
N VAL A 17 -26.31 -33.46 -63.76
CA VAL A 17 -26.78 -32.13 -63.30
C VAL A 17 -27.83 -32.28 -62.21
N ASP A 18 -28.81 -33.17 -62.38
CA ASP A 18 -29.85 -33.43 -61.37
C ASP A 18 -29.25 -33.98 -60.06
N LEU A 19 -28.23 -34.84 -60.15
CA LEU A 19 -27.56 -35.41 -58.97
C LEU A 19 -26.67 -34.40 -58.23
N ILE A 20 -26.02 -33.48 -58.96
CA ILE A 20 -25.18 -32.42 -58.36
C ILE A 20 -26.06 -31.41 -57.62
N GLU A 21 -27.16 -30.94 -58.22
CA GLU A 21 -28.06 -29.99 -57.57
C GLU A 21 -28.70 -30.58 -56.30
N ILE A 22 -29.13 -31.85 -56.33
CA ILE A 22 -29.69 -32.53 -55.15
C ILE A 22 -28.66 -32.67 -54.02
N LYS A 23 -27.39 -32.94 -54.36
CA LYS A 23 -26.32 -33.09 -53.37
C LYS A 23 -25.92 -31.76 -52.75
N GLU A 24 -25.84 -30.69 -53.54
CA GLU A 24 -25.52 -29.34 -53.04
C GLU A 24 -26.64 -28.78 -52.17
N VAL A 25 -27.91 -28.95 -52.58
CA VAL A 25 -29.07 -28.55 -51.77
C VAL A 25 -29.11 -29.31 -50.45
N LYS A 26 -28.81 -30.61 -50.45
CA LYS A 26 -28.72 -31.41 -49.23
C LYS A 26 -27.59 -30.95 -48.31
N SER A 27 -26.41 -30.70 -48.86
CA SER A 27 -25.27 -30.19 -48.10
C SER A 27 -25.55 -28.81 -47.49
N TRP A 28 -26.25 -27.94 -48.22
CA TRP A 28 -26.68 -26.63 -47.72
C TRP A 28 -27.73 -26.77 -46.61
N LEU A 29 -28.71 -27.64 -46.78
CA LEU A 29 -29.76 -27.91 -45.78
C LEU A 29 -29.17 -28.48 -44.48
N ASP A 30 -28.23 -29.42 -44.59
CA ASP A 30 -27.53 -30.00 -43.44
C ASP A 30 -26.69 -28.94 -42.73
N SER A 31 -26.01 -28.06 -43.47
CA SER A 31 -25.22 -26.96 -42.91
C SER A 31 -26.09 -25.93 -42.18
N GLU A 32 -27.25 -25.57 -42.74
CA GLU A 32 -28.15 -24.60 -42.13
C GLU A 32 -28.83 -25.17 -40.89
N LYS A 33 -29.20 -26.46 -40.94
CA LYS A 33 -29.70 -27.20 -39.78
C LYS A 33 -28.66 -27.23 -38.66
N ASP A 34 -27.40 -27.54 -38.98
CA ASP A 34 -26.33 -27.57 -37.96
C ASP A 34 -26.10 -26.20 -37.34
N LYS A 35 -26.08 -25.11 -38.12
CA LYS A 35 -25.98 -23.74 -37.58
C LYS A 35 -27.12 -23.42 -36.62
N HIS A 36 -28.36 -23.74 -36.98
CA HIS A 36 -29.53 -23.49 -36.13
C HIS A 36 -29.52 -24.37 -34.87
N SER A 37 -29.09 -25.62 -34.99
CA SER A 37 -28.89 -26.52 -33.85
C SER A 37 -27.79 -26.02 -32.91
N GLN A 38 -26.63 -25.61 -33.43
CA GLN A 38 -25.56 -25.05 -32.62
C GLN A 38 -25.97 -23.75 -31.93
N LYS A 39 -26.68 -22.86 -32.62
CA LYS A 39 -27.19 -21.61 -32.04
C LYS A 39 -28.20 -21.89 -30.93
N SER A 40 -29.15 -22.81 -31.16
CA SER A 40 -30.16 -23.16 -30.15
C SER A 40 -29.54 -23.85 -28.94
N ILE A 41 -28.59 -24.76 -29.14
CA ILE A 41 -27.81 -25.40 -28.06
C ILE A 41 -27.00 -24.35 -27.29
N LYS A 42 -26.35 -23.40 -27.97
CA LYS A 42 -25.58 -22.34 -27.31
C LYS A 42 -26.48 -21.42 -26.49
N THR A 43 -27.62 -21.00 -27.03
CA THR A 43 -28.60 -20.18 -26.29
C THR A 43 -29.20 -20.95 -25.11
N ALA A 44 -29.53 -22.22 -25.30
CA ALA A 44 -30.01 -23.08 -24.21
C ALA A 44 -28.96 -23.25 -23.12
N LEU A 45 -27.69 -23.44 -23.49
CA LEU A 45 -26.57 -23.54 -22.55
C LEU A 45 -26.31 -22.24 -21.81
N GLU A 46 -26.37 -21.10 -22.49
CA GLU A 46 -26.24 -19.78 -21.86
C GLU A 46 -27.40 -19.49 -20.90
N ASN A 47 -28.63 -19.82 -21.28
CA ASN A 47 -29.80 -19.68 -20.41
C ASN A 47 -29.72 -20.61 -19.21
N PHE A 48 -29.29 -21.86 -19.40
CA PHE A 48 -29.08 -22.82 -18.31
C PHE A 48 -27.99 -22.33 -17.36
N LYS A 49 -26.86 -21.84 -17.88
CA LYS A 49 -25.77 -21.26 -17.07
C LYS A 49 -26.21 -20.05 -16.26
N LYS A 50 -27.05 -19.17 -16.83
CA LYS A 50 -27.52 -17.95 -16.15
C LYS A 50 -28.61 -18.22 -15.11
N ASN A 51 -29.59 -19.06 -15.44
CA ASN A 51 -30.83 -19.16 -14.67
C ASN A 51 -30.95 -20.44 -13.84
N ASP A 52 -30.43 -21.56 -14.33
CA ASP A 52 -30.65 -22.86 -13.70
C ASP A 52 -29.42 -23.37 -12.94
N MET A 53 -28.21 -23.01 -13.38
CA MET A 53 -26.97 -23.32 -12.64
C MET A 53 -26.97 -22.67 -11.25
N GLN A 54 -27.42 -21.42 -11.15
CA GLN A 54 -27.54 -20.73 -9.86
C GLN A 54 -28.51 -21.47 -8.93
N LYS A 55 -29.67 -21.89 -9.44
CA LYS A 55 -30.66 -22.67 -8.67
C LYS A 55 -30.11 -24.03 -8.21
N LEU A 56 -29.33 -24.71 -9.05
CA LEU A 56 -28.71 -25.99 -8.68
C LEU A 56 -27.61 -25.82 -7.63
N ILE A 57 -26.80 -24.76 -7.74
CA ILE A 57 -25.81 -24.41 -6.73
C ILE A 57 -26.50 -24.08 -5.42
N ASP A 58 -27.53 -23.25 -5.45
CA ASP A 58 -28.29 -22.85 -4.26
C ASP A 58 -28.99 -24.06 -3.62
N ALA A 59 -29.59 -24.95 -4.43
CA ALA A 59 -30.23 -26.17 -3.93
C ALA A 59 -29.24 -27.16 -3.32
N GLU A 60 -28.07 -27.36 -3.92
CA GLU A 60 -27.02 -28.23 -3.36
C GLU A 60 -26.40 -27.62 -2.10
N LEU A 61 -26.20 -26.30 -2.06
CA LEU A 61 -25.70 -25.59 -0.89
C LEU A 61 -26.68 -25.67 0.28
N LEU A 62 -27.99 -25.56 0.01
CA LEU A 62 -29.07 -25.70 1.00
C LEU A 62 -29.20 -27.14 1.51
N LYS A 63 -28.96 -28.13 0.64
CA LYS A 63 -28.99 -29.56 0.99
C LYS A 63 -27.77 -29.99 1.80
N ARG A 64 -26.61 -29.39 1.55
CA ARG A 64 -25.33 -29.73 2.18
C ARG A 64 -25.03 -28.91 3.43
N ASN A 65 -25.66 -27.74 3.58
CA ASN A 65 -25.44 -26.87 4.72
C ASN A 65 -26.73 -26.08 5.10
N PRO A 66 -27.67 -26.69 5.85
CA PRO A 66 -28.97 -26.09 6.15
C PRO A 66 -28.95 -24.86 7.09
N ALA A 67 -27.78 -24.33 7.47
CA ALA A 67 -27.65 -23.28 8.51
C ALA A 67 -27.05 -21.93 8.05
N LYS A 68 -26.43 -21.81 6.87
CA LYS A 68 -25.90 -20.52 6.37
C LYS A 68 -25.96 -20.43 4.84
N THR A 69 -26.69 -19.44 4.33
CA THR A 69 -26.86 -19.15 2.89
C THR A 69 -25.60 -18.51 2.28
N PRO A 70 -25.41 -18.57 0.95
CA PRO A 70 -24.23 -18.01 0.28
C PRO A 70 -24.23 -16.47 0.30
N GLU A 71 -25.40 -15.86 0.46
CA GLU A 71 -25.57 -14.44 0.73
C GLU A 71 -25.03 -14.06 2.11
N GLN A 72 -25.22 -14.89 3.14
CA GLN A 72 -24.66 -14.64 4.47
C GLN A 72 -23.13 -14.75 4.48
N LEU A 73 -22.56 -15.65 3.68
CA LEU A 73 -21.11 -15.78 3.55
C LEU A 73 -20.50 -14.55 2.84
N LYS A 74 -21.19 -14.01 1.84
CA LYS A 74 -20.85 -12.72 1.22
C LYS A 74 -21.02 -11.56 2.19
N ILE A 75 -22.07 -11.55 3.02
CA ILE A 75 -22.27 -10.53 4.05
C ILE A 75 -21.15 -10.61 5.09
N GLU A 76 -20.80 -11.80 5.57
CA GLU A 76 -19.72 -12.01 6.54
C GLU A 76 -18.35 -11.58 5.96
N GLU A 77 -18.09 -11.86 4.67
CA GLU A 77 -16.90 -11.36 3.98
C GLU A 77 -16.92 -9.82 3.82
N LEU A 78 -18.07 -9.24 3.49
CA LEU A 78 -18.23 -7.79 3.38
C LEU A 78 -18.10 -7.10 4.75
N GLU A 79 -18.66 -7.67 5.81
CA GLU A 79 -18.52 -7.20 7.19
C GLU A 79 -17.07 -7.27 7.63
N ALA A 80 -16.38 -8.38 7.37
CA ALA A 80 -14.95 -8.50 7.67
C ALA A 80 -14.10 -7.44 6.93
N LYS A 81 -14.42 -7.18 5.65
CA LYS A 81 -13.77 -6.10 4.88
C LYS A 81 -14.09 -4.72 5.45
N PHE A 82 -15.34 -4.50 5.87
CA PHE A 82 -15.77 -3.24 6.44
C PHE A 82 -15.05 -2.94 7.76
N VAL A 83 -14.97 -3.93 8.65
CA VAL A 83 -14.23 -3.84 9.92
C VAL A 83 -12.75 -3.58 9.67
N ALA A 84 -12.14 -4.21 8.67
CA ALA A 84 -10.75 -3.97 8.32
C ALA A 84 -10.52 -2.53 7.82
N ILE A 85 -11.39 -2.02 6.95
CA ILE A 85 -11.34 -0.64 6.44
C ILE A 85 -11.56 0.36 7.57
N GLU A 86 -12.52 0.10 8.46
CA GLU A 86 -12.80 0.97 9.60
C GLU A 86 -11.61 1.02 10.56
N LYS A 87 -10.97 -0.13 10.84
CA LYS A 87 -9.74 -0.18 11.62
C LYS A 87 -8.60 0.59 10.96
N GLU A 88 -8.40 0.43 9.65
CA GLU A 88 -7.36 1.15 8.91
C GLU A 88 -7.62 2.66 8.89
N LYS A 89 -8.86 3.08 8.68
CA LYS A 89 -9.26 4.49 8.72
C LYS A 89 -9.04 5.09 10.11
N ASN A 90 -9.50 4.42 11.16
CA ASN A 90 -9.31 4.87 12.53
C ASN A 90 -7.82 5.00 12.85
N ARG A 91 -7.01 4.02 12.41
CA ARG A 91 -5.56 4.08 12.55
C ARG A 91 -4.96 5.27 11.80
N ALA A 92 -5.38 5.52 10.56
CA ALA A 92 -4.90 6.65 9.77
C ALA A 92 -5.28 8.01 10.37
N GLU A 93 -6.50 8.14 10.88
CA GLU A 93 -6.96 9.35 11.58
C GLU A 93 -6.16 9.57 12.87
N MET A 94 -5.92 8.53 13.65
CA MET A 94 -5.06 8.62 14.84
C MET A 94 -3.62 8.97 14.46
N THR A 95 -3.04 8.32 13.45
CA THR A 95 -1.71 8.65 12.93
C THR A 95 -1.61 10.12 12.56
N ALA A 96 -2.62 10.68 11.88
CA ALA A 96 -2.64 12.09 11.51
C ALA A 96 -2.69 13.01 12.74
N LYS A 97 -3.57 12.75 13.71
CA LYS A 97 -3.67 13.53 14.95
C LYS A 97 -2.37 13.53 15.75
N PHE A 98 -1.82 12.34 15.98
CA PHE A 98 -0.61 12.19 16.80
C PHE A 98 0.66 12.62 16.08
N LYS A 99 0.66 12.70 14.75
CA LYS A 99 1.80 13.23 14.00
C LYS A 99 2.12 14.66 14.41
N ASP A 100 1.10 15.48 14.63
CA ASP A 100 1.27 16.87 15.10
C ASP A 100 1.79 16.89 16.54
N THR A 101 1.21 16.06 17.43
CA THR A 101 1.67 15.90 18.82
C THR A 101 3.14 15.44 18.90
N LEU A 102 3.56 14.52 18.04
CA LEU A 102 4.95 14.06 17.98
C LEU A 102 5.90 15.19 17.57
N VAL A 103 5.51 16.01 16.60
CA VAL A 103 6.31 17.16 16.16
C VAL A 103 6.46 18.18 17.29
N GLU A 104 5.39 18.48 18.02
CA GLU A 104 5.43 19.36 19.21
C GLU A 104 6.39 18.85 20.28
N LYS A 105 6.45 17.52 20.46
CA LYS A 105 7.34 16.85 21.40
C LYS A 105 8.77 16.63 20.89
N ASN A 106 9.11 17.15 19.70
CA ASN A 106 10.40 16.92 19.02
C ASN A 106 10.71 15.43 18.79
N ILE A 107 9.68 14.59 18.64
CA ILE A 107 9.81 13.17 18.30
C ILE A 107 9.64 13.02 16.79
N PRO A 108 10.55 12.31 16.09
CA PRO A 108 10.41 12.09 14.64
C PRO A 108 9.09 11.41 14.29
N SER A 109 8.35 11.97 13.32
CA SER A 109 7.05 11.41 12.88
C SER A 109 7.13 9.97 12.36
N LYS A 110 8.33 9.48 12.00
CA LYS A 110 8.56 8.08 11.62
C LYS A 110 8.33 7.09 12.76
N MET A 111 8.35 7.56 14.01
CA MET A 111 8.10 6.73 15.18
C MET A 111 6.61 6.49 15.45
N ILE A 112 5.71 7.18 14.73
CA ILE A 112 4.27 7.08 14.99
C ILE A 112 3.77 5.64 14.88
N ASP A 113 4.27 4.87 13.91
CA ASP A 113 3.83 3.48 13.71
C ASP A 113 4.16 2.55 14.88
N PHE A 114 5.16 2.92 15.70
CA PHE A 114 5.59 2.17 16.89
C PHE A 114 4.94 2.70 18.17
N LEU A 115 4.57 3.98 18.20
CA LEU A 115 3.98 4.63 19.37
C LEU A 115 2.45 4.55 19.38
N LEU A 116 1.83 4.40 18.19
CA LEU A 116 0.40 4.32 18.00
C LEU A 116 -0.17 2.99 18.52
N ALA A 117 -1.09 3.08 19.47
CA ALA A 117 -1.87 1.98 19.99
C ALA A 117 -3.32 2.02 19.48
N ASP A 118 -4.11 0.99 19.80
CA ASP A 118 -5.56 0.99 19.48
C ASP A 118 -6.34 2.08 20.26
N ASP A 119 -5.73 2.69 21.29
CA ASP A 119 -6.34 3.72 22.14
C ASP A 119 -5.50 5.02 22.14
N GLU A 120 -6.19 6.16 22.23
CA GLU A 120 -5.62 7.50 22.32
C GLU A 120 -4.84 7.70 23.63
N GLU A 121 -5.34 7.18 24.75
CA GLU A 121 -4.66 7.29 26.06
C GLU A 121 -3.36 6.50 26.07
N VAL A 122 -3.38 5.28 25.54
CA VAL A 122 -2.20 4.42 25.46
C VAL A 122 -1.15 5.02 24.51
N THR A 123 -1.59 5.62 23.41
CA THR A 123 -0.68 6.31 22.48
C THR A 123 -0.01 7.50 23.17
N ASN A 124 -0.76 8.33 23.91
CA ASN A 124 -0.20 9.44 24.68
C ASN A 124 0.79 8.96 25.76
N ALA A 125 0.50 7.86 26.44
CA ALA A 125 1.39 7.26 27.43
C ALA A 125 2.69 6.76 26.77
N ASN A 126 2.61 6.11 25.61
CA ASN A 126 3.78 5.67 24.84
C ASN A 126 4.65 6.84 24.40
N ILE A 127 4.03 7.91 23.91
CA ILE A 127 4.73 9.14 23.50
C ILE A 127 5.47 9.75 24.70
N SER A 128 4.81 9.84 25.85
CA SER A 128 5.40 10.41 27.07
C SER A 128 6.57 9.57 27.58
N LEU A 129 6.42 8.24 27.60
CA LEU A 129 7.48 7.32 27.99
C LEU A 129 8.70 7.40 27.05
N PHE A 130 8.45 7.52 25.74
CA PHE A 130 9.50 7.73 24.76
C PHE A 130 10.21 9.08 24.97
N GLU A 131 9.46 10.15 25.22
CA GLU A 131 10.00 11.48 25.50
C GLU A 131 10.93 11.47 26.72
N GLU A 132 10.49 10.87 27.83
CA GLU A 132 11.28 10.79 29.08
C GLU A 132 12.56 9.96 28.91
N SER A 133 12.44 8.79 28.26
CA SER A 133 13.60 7.93 28.01
C SER A 133 14.62 8.58 27.06
N MET A 134 14.14 9.27 26.03
CA MET A 134 15.00 9.99 25.09
C MET A 134 15.69 11.19 25.74
N LYS A 135 14.98 11.97 26.56
CA LYS A 135 15.58 13.07 27.35
C LYS A 135 16.69 12.55 28.27
N SER A 136 16.40 11.51 29.06
CA SER A 136 17.41 10.92 29.95
C SER A 136 18.64 10.39 29.19
N TYR A 137 18.44 9.82 28.00
CA TYR A 137 19.55 9.37 27.15
C TYR A 137 20.36 10.53 26.60
N ILE A 138 19.72 11.59 26.12
CA ILE A 138 20.40 12.79 25.63
C ILE A 138 21.18 13.46 26.76
N ASP A 139 20.58 13.63 27.94
CA ASP A 139 21.22 14.24 29.10
C ASP A 139 22.48 13.48 29.50
N LYS A 140 22.42 12.14 29.57
CA LYS A 140 23.61 11.30 29.83
C LYS A 140 24.69 11.48 28.76
N ASN A 141 24.33 11.50 27.48
CA ASN A 141 25.30 11.69 26.41
C ASN A 141 25.91 13.10 26.41
N VAL A 142 25.14 14.12 26.78
CA VAL A 142 25.64 15.49 26.92
C VAL A 142 26.56 15.58 28.13
N GLU A 143 26.19 14.99 29.26
CA GLU A 143 27.04 14.89 30.45
C GLU A 143 28.36 14.17 30.14
N ASP A 144 28.29 13.01 29.47
CA ASP A 144 29.46 12.26 29.00
C ASP A 144 30.31 13.09 28.04
N ARG A 145 29.70 13.82 27.10
CA ARG A 145 30.46 14.69 26.18
C ARG A 145 31.10 15.85 26.92
N VAL A 146 30.36 16.57 27.76
CA VAL A 146 30.88 17.73 28.51
C VAL A 146 32.00 17.31 29.45
N SER A 147 31.86 16.15 30.12
CA SER A 147 32.90 15.61 30.98
C SER A 147 34.14 15.13 30.19
N ASN A 148 33.96 14.52 29.01
CA ASN A 148 35.08 14.11 28.15
C ASN A 148 35.72 15.26 27.36
N THR A 149 34.99 16.33 27.06
CA THR A 149 35.51 17.52 26.36
C THR A 149 35.94 18.62 27.33
N SER A 150 35.96 18.34 28.64
CA SER A 150 36.31 19.32 29.67
C SER A 150 37.79 19.68 29.56
N TYR A 151 38.08 20.68 28.72
CA TYR A 151 39.08 21.67 29.08
C TYR A 151 38.60 22.28 30.39
N THR A 152 39.16 21.82 31.51
CA THR A 152 39.08 22.56 32.76
C THR A 152 39.85 23.86 32.53
N PRO A 153 39.18 25.03 32.47
CA PRO A 153 39.91 26.28 32.48
C PRO A 153 40.79 26.24 33.74
N PRO A 154 42.08 26.59 33.64
CA PRO A 154 43.00 26.46 34.74
C PRO A 154 42.39 27.12 35.97
N SER A 155 42.03 26.27 36.95
CA SER A 155 41.71 26.70 38.30
C SER A 155 42.84 27.61 38.75
N GLY A 156 42.51 28.86 39.05
CA GLY A 156 43.42 30.00 39.20
C GLY A 156 44.52 29.79 40.24
N ASN A 157 45.54 29.03 39.84
CA ASN A 157 46.88 29.00 40.40
C ASN A 157 47.92 29.22 39.28
N SER A 158 47.51 29.78 38.13
CA SER A 158 48.45 30.52 37.31
C SER A 158 48.63 31.89 37.95
N THR A 159 49.84 32.16 38.41
CA THR A 159 50.42 33.49 38.57
C THR A 159 50.31 34.27 37.25
N GLY A 160 49.11 34.72 36.93
CA GLY A 160 48.79 35.60 35.82
C GLY A 160 47.86 36.65 36.38
N SER A 161 48.37 37.89 36.47
CA SER A 161 47.66 39.04 37.01
C SER A 161 46.22 39.09 36.50
N SER A 162 45.28 39.22 37.44
CA SER A 162 43.87 39.38 37.13
C SER A 162 43.66 40.63 36.26
N TYR A 163 42.60 40.68 35.46
CA TYR A 163 42.21 41.91 34.74
C TYR A 163 42.11 43.12 35.69
N GLU A 164 41.69 42.87 36.94
CA GLU A 164 41.68 43.84 38.04
C GLU A 164 43.10 44.29 38.44
N ASP A 165 44.09 43.40 38.46
CA ASP A 165 45.48 43.74 38.77
C ASP A 165 46.13 44.56 37.65
N LEU A 166 45.79 44.27 36.40
CA LEU A 166 46.26 45.04 35.24
C LEU A 166 45.67 46.44 35.23
N LEU A 167 44.38 46.61 35.55
CA LEU A 167 43.73 47.92 35.67
C LEU A 167 44.33 48.75 36.82
N ASN A 168 44.53 48.14 37.99
CA ASN A 168 45.17 48.80 39.13
C ASN A 168 46.66 49.14 38.87
N SER A 169 47.35 48.34 38.05
CA SER A 169 48.72 48.66 37.61
C SER A 169 48.75 49.74 36.54
N ALA A 170 47.75 49.82 35.66
CA ALA A 170 47.63 50.81 34.61
C ALA A 170 47.33 52.21 35.17
N ASP A 171 46.57 52.32 36.26
CA ASP A 171 46.35 53.58 36.98
C ASP A 171 47.63 54.16 37.60
N ASN A 172 48.66 53.32 37.80
CA ASN A 172 49.97 53.70 38.33
C ASN A 172 51.11 53.65 37.30
N MET A 173 50.82 53.41 36.01
CA MET A 173 51.80 53.37 34.91
C MET A 173 51.59 54.52 33.93
N SER A 174 52.68 55.02 33.32
CA SER A 174 52.54 56.04 32.28
C SER A 174 51.91 55.45 31.02
N THR A 175 51.24 56.29 30.23
CA THR A 175 50.57 55.88 28.98
C THR A 175 51.51 55.16 28.00
N GLU A 176 52.80 55.46 28.02
CA GLU A 176 53.82 54.78 27.19
C GLU A 176 54.08 53.34 27.64
N GLN A 177 54.13 53.09 28.96
CA GLN A 177 54.40 51.76 29.49
C GLN A 177 53.19 50.82 29.30
N VAL A 178 51.98 51.36 29.32
CA VAL A 178 50.75 50.62 29.00
C VAL A 178 50.72 50.21 27.52
N MET A 179 51.13 51.10 26.61
CA MET A 179 51.20 50.79 25.17
C MET A 179 52.25 49.72 24.84
N GLU A 180 53.38 49.70 25.55
CA GLU A 180 54.42 48.67 25.35
C GLU A 180 53.96 47.27 25.81
N MET A 181 53.12 47.19 26.85
CA MET A 181 52.54 45.91 27.28
C MET A 181 51.52 45.36 26.28
N LEU A 182 50.76 46.22 25.61
CA LEU A 182 49.76 45.80 24.62
C LEU A 182 50.38 45.31 23.30
N ASN A 183 51.57 45.79 22.94
CA ASN A 183 52.29 45.35 21.75
C ASN A 183 53.00 43.99 21.91
N LYS A 184 52.96 43.36 23.10
CA LYS A 184 53.58 42.06 23.37
C LYS A 184 52.61 40.86 23.24
N PHE A 185 51.36 41.11 22.85
CA PHE A 185 50.35 40.11 22.51
C PHE A 185 50.02 40.14 21.02
#